data_AF-A0AAD4YJS8-F1
#
_entry.id   AF-A0AAD4YJS8-F1
#
_cell.length_a   1.000
_cell.length_b   1.000
_cell.length_c   1.000
_cell.angle_alpha   90.00
_cell.angle_beta   90.00
_cell.angle_gamma   90.00
#
_symmetry.space_group_name_H-M   'P 1'
#
loop_
_entity.id
_entity.type
_entity.pdbx_description
1 polymer ?
#
loop_
_entity_poly.entity_id
_entity_poly.type
_entity_poly.pdbx_seq_one_letter_code
_entity_poly.pdbx_strand_id
1 'polypeptide(L)'
;MRHDSAEYIKNCDRCQRYKPIPNLPAEVYHPQNSPWPFMQWAIDLVGPLPPAPAKKEMMIVATDYFTKWIEAEALSSTKEADITAFFAKYKIKQHLSTPRYPQGNGQAEASNKILLDCLKKRLEGAEAKWVDELPGVLWAYRTTKRRSTGETPFSLAFGTEAIIPPHITVPSINLEMGSVDQNSEQMRLNLDLLEGEREKTIIRVAPISSS
;
A
#
# COMPACT_ATOMS: atom_id res chain seq x y z
N MET A 1 52.15 15.49 2.97
CA MET A 1 50.92 16.28 3.16
C MET A 1 49.62 15.53 2.82
N ARG A 2 49.39 15.08 1.58
CA ARG A 2 48.17 14.29 1.26
C ARG A 2 48.14 12.91 1.94
N HIS A 3 49.31 12.26 2.08
CA HIS A 3 49.43 10.95 2.71
C HIS A 3 49.16 10.99 4.22
N ASP A 4 49.75 11.96 4.91
CA ASP A 4 49.57 12.16 6.37
C ASP A 4 48.12 12.50 6.71
N SER A 5 47.46 13.29 5.85
CA SER A 5 46.04 13.62 6.00
C SER A 5 45.14 12.39 5.83
N ALA A 6 45.46 11.49 4.90
CA ALA A 6 44.70 10.26 4.68
C ALA A 6 44.87 9.27 5.85
N GLU A 7 46.07 9.18 6.41
CA GLU A 7 46.38 8.32 7.56
C GLU A 7 45.71 8.84 8.85
N TYR A 8 45.74 10.15 9.08
CA TYR A 8 45.01 10.78 10.18
C TYR A 8 43.50 10.52 10.10
N ILE A 9 42.90 10.65 8.90
CA ILE A 9 41.46 10.39 8.71
C ILE A 9 41.12 8.91 8.97
N LYS A 10 42.00 7.96 8.62
CA LYS A 10 41.81 6.53 8.91
C LYS A 10 41.75 6.24 10.41
N ASN A 11 42.58 6.93 11.20
CA ASN A 11 42.70 6.69 12.64
C ASN A 11 41.77 7.59 13.50
N CYS A 12 41.12 8.58 12.91
CA CYS A 12 40.22 9.50 13.62
C CYS A 12 38.81 8.90 13.75
N ASP A 13 38.43 8.51 14.98
CA ASP A 13 37.10 7.95 15.30
C ASP A 13 35.94 8.85 14.85
N ARG A 14 36.03 10.17 15.08
CA ARG A 14 35.01 11.13 14.62
C ARG A 14 34.86 11.11 13.09
N CYS A 15 35.98 11.05 12.37
CA CYS A 15 35.92 10.98 10.91
C CYS A 15 35.36 9.63 10.44
N GLN A 16 35.73 8.52 11.08
CA GLN A 16 35.20 7.20 10.70
C GLN A 16 33.69 7.06 10.95
N ARG A 17 33.18 7.64 12.05
CA ARG A 17 31.74 7.56 12.39
C ARG A 17 30.85 8.48 11.56
N TYR A 18 31.32 9.68 11.24
CA TYR A 18 30.48 10.73 10.65
C TYR A 18 30.82 11.04 9.19
N LYS A 19 31.83 10.39 8.60
CA LYS A 19 32.13 10.56 7.18
C LYS A 19 30.94 10.02 6.35
N PRO A 20 30.37 10.83 5.44
CA PRO A 20 29.44 10.31 4.45
C PRO A 20 30.20 9.28 3.63
N ILE A 21 29.73 8.03 3.59
CA ILE A 21 30.33 6.99 2.76
C ILE A 21 29.96 7.30 1.31
N PRO A 22 30.88 7.85 0.49
CA PRO A 22 30.57 8.15 -0.90
C PRO A 22 30.59 6.82 -1.65
N ASN A 23 29.64 6.61 -2.56
CA ASN A 23 29.56 5.39 -3.36
C ASN A 23 29.28 4.11 -2.55
N LEU A 24 28.39 4.19 -1.54
CA LEU A 24 27.68 2.97 -1.16
C LEU A 24 27.09 2.38 -2.45
N PRO A 25 27.38 1.11 -2.80
CA PRO A 25 26.67 0.48 -3.89
C PRO A 25 25.18 0.64 -3.59
N ALA A 26 24.39 1.02 -4.60
CA ALA A 26 22.95 0.98 -4.46
C ALA A 26 22.61 -0.42 -3.94
N GLU A 27 22.09 -0.50 -2.72
CA GLU A 27 21.71 -1.76 -2.12
C GLU A 27 20.74 -2.42 -3.09
N VAL A 28 21.04 -3.67 -3.47
CA VAL A 28 20.29 -4.37 -4.52
C VAL A 28 18.84 -4.44 -4.03
N TYR A 29 17.96 -3.68 -4.68
CA TYR A 29 16.53 -3.74 -4.39
C TYR A 29 16.08 -5.16 -4.69
N HIS A 30 15.80 -5.93 -3.64
CA HIS A 30 15.13 -7.21 -3.78
C HIS A 30 13.65 -6.90 -4.01
N PRO A 31 13.14 -7.04 -5.24
CA PRO A 31 11.72 -6.82 -5.47
C PRO A 31 10.94 -7.80 -4.60
N GLN A 32 10.21 -7.27 -3.62
CA GLN A 32 9.27 -8.06 -2.85
C GLN A 32 8.07 -8.35 -3.75
N ASN A 33 8.22 -9.40 -4.55
CA ASN A 33 7.17 -9.93 -5.38
C ASN A 33 6.33 -10.86 -4.51
N SER A 34 5.11 -10.43 -4.19
CA SER A 34 4.12 -11.31 -3.63
C SER A 34 3.43 -12.04 -4.78
N PRO A 35 3.56 -13.37 -4.91
CA PRO A 35 2.98 -14.12 -6.02
C PRO A 35 1.44 -14.21 -5.99
N TRP A 36 0.82 -13.93 -4.83
CA TRP A 36 -0.63 -14.03 -4.66
C TRP A 36 -1.17 -12.85 -3.83
N PRO A 37 -2.38 -12.35 -4.14
CA PRO A 37 -3.07 -11.37 -3.30
C PRO A 37 -3.10 -11.77 -1.84
N PHE A 38 -2.99 -10.77 -0.97
CA PHE A 38 -3.15 -10.87 0.48
C PHE A 38 -2.13 -11.75 1.21
N MET A 39 -1.10 -12.24 0.50
CA MET A 39 -0.03 -13.03 1.10
C MET A 39 0.91 -12.16 1.94
N GLN A 40 1.20 -10.95 1.46
CA GLN A 40 2.16 -10.07 2.10
C GLN A 40 1.64 -8.64 2.10
N TRP A 41 1.79 -7.99 3.25
CA TRP A 41 1.31 -6.63 3.49
C TRP A 41 2.46 -5.75 3.95
N ALA A 42 2.53 -4.54 3.39
CA ALA A 42 3.38 -3.46 3.86
C ALA A 42 2.57 -2.65 4.87
N ILE A 43 3.03 -2.57 6.12
CA ILE A 43 2.34 -1.87 7.19
C ILE A 43 3.14 -0.63 7.56
N ASP A 44 2.45 0.51 7.68
CA ASP A 44 3.06 1.76 8.08
C ASP A 44 2.13 2.57 9.00
N LEU A 45 2.73 3.42 9.82
CA LEU A 45 2.03 4.34 10.72
C LEU A 45 2.19 5.76 10.18
N VAL A 46 1.07 6.41 9.89
CA VAL A 46 1.05 7.74 9.30
C VAL A 46 0.53 8.75 10.32
N GLY A 47 1.35 9.75 10.63
CA GLY A 47 0.98 10.87 11.51
C GLY A 47 2.17 11.78 11.84
N PRO A 48 1.94 12.86 12.62
CA PRO A 48 0.64 13.28 13.15
C PRO A 48 -0.26 13.96 12.10
N LEU A 49 -1.54 13.60 12.08
CA LEU A 49 -2.61 14.19 11.27
C LEU A 49 -3.36 15.26 12.07
N PRO A 50 -4.13 16.15 11.41
CA PRO A 50 -4.98 17.11 12.11
C PRO A 50 -5.88 16.40 13.14
N PRO A 51 -6.05 16.98 14.34
CA PRO A 51 -6.77 16.32 15.42
C PRO A 51 -8.23 16.07 15.04
N ALA A 52 -8.62 14.80 15.04
CA ALA A 52 -10.00 14.37 14.85
C ALA A 52 -10.69 14.05 16.18
N PRO A 53 -12.03 13.89 16.20
CA PRO A 53 -12.76 13.43 17.38
C PRO A 53 -12.09 12.21 18.04
N ALA A 54 -12.14 12.17 19.38
CA ALA A 54 -11.46 11.17 20.22
C ALA A 54 -9.91 11.20 20.18
N LYS A 55 -9.30 12.35 19.84
CA LYS A 55 -7.83 12.54 19.77
C LYS A 55 -7.16 11.53 18.83
N LYS A 56 -7.83 11.21 17.72
CA LYS A 56 -7.23 10.41 16.67
C LYS A 56 -6.31 11.30 15.85
N GLU A 57 -5.01 11.08 15.99
CA GLU A 57 -3.95 11.88 15.35
C GLU A 57 -3.07 11.02 14.45
N MET A 58 -3.30 9.71 14.40
CA MET A 58 -2.53 8.79 13.57
C MET A 58 -3.45 7.85 12.81
N MET A 59 -2.95 7.24 11.76
CA MET A 59 -3.58 6.10 11.12
C MET A 59 -2.57 4.99 10.91
N ILE A 60 -3.01 3.75 11.07
CA ILE A 60 -2.29 2.58 10.59
C ILE A 60 -2.78 2.27 9.17
N VAL A 61 -1.84 1.98 8.28
CA VAL A 61 -2.12 1.64 6.88
C VAL A 61 -1.44 0.31 6.57
N ALA A 62 -2.21 -0.66 6.10
CA ALA A 62 -1.72 -1.93 5.57
C ALA A 62 -2.02 -1.98 4.08
N THR A 63 -0.98 -2.10 3.27
CA THR A 63 -1.07 -2.21 1.80
C THR A 63 -0.67 -3.60 1.35
N ASP A 64 -1.55 -4.31 0.65
CA ASP A 64 -1.21 -5.58 0.00
C ASP A 64 -0.20 -5.35 -1.14
N TYR A 65 0.89 -6.12 -1.14
CA TYR A 65 1.97 -5.94 -2.12
C TYR A 65 1.53 -6.26 -3.54
N PHE A 66 0.60 -7.20 -3.73
CA PHE A 66 0.19 -7.65 -5.05
C PHE A 66 -0.87 -6.73 -5.66
N THR A 67 -2.05 -6.68 -5.04
CA THR A 67 -3.23 -5.94 -5.53
C THR A 67 -3.14 -4.43 -5.30
N LYS A 68 -2.22 -3.98 -4.44
CA LYS A 68 -2.20 -2.62 -3.88
C LYS A 68 -3.46 -2.28 -3.08
N TRP A 69 -4.20 -3.29 -2.61
CA TRP A 69 -5.34 -3.11 -1.72
C TRP A 69 -4.89 -2.45 -0.41
N ILE A 70 -5.64 -1.48 0.07
CA ILE A 70 -5.31 -0.75 1.30
C ILE A 70 -6.39 -1.00 2.34
N GLU A 71 -5.99 -1.41 3.54
CA GLU A 71 -6.76 -1.28 4.78
C GLU A 71 -6.15 -0.17 5.64
N ALA A 72 -6.96 0.75 6.14
CA ALA A 72 -6.49 1.82 6.98
C ALA A 72 -7.46 2.11 8.13
N GLU A 73 -6.93 2.41 9.31
CA GLU A 73 -7.71 2.71 10.50
C GLU A 73 -7.09 3.85 11.31
N ALA A 74 -7.95 4.75 11.80
CA ALA A 74 -7.54 5.88 12.60
C ALA A 74 -7.30 5.47 14.07
N LEU A 75 -6.10 5.78 14.57
CA LEU A 75 -5.58 5.47 15.89
C LEU A 75 -5.45 6.73 16.75
N SER A 76 -5.70 6.58 18.06
CA SER A 76 -5.47 7.62 19.07
C SER A 76 -4.08 7.54 19.72
N SER A 77 -3.37 6.42 19.56
CA SER A 77 -2.03 6.20 20.10
C SER A 77 -1.30 5.09 19.34
N THR A 78 0.04 5.05 19.43
CA THR A 78 0.88 3.95 18.92
C THR A 78 0.98 2.80 19.92
N LYS A 79 -0.06 2.60 20.75
CA LYS A 79 -0.05 1.52 21.74
C LYS A 79 -0.11 0.19 21.03
N GLU A 80 0.63 -0.77 21.56
CA GLU A 80 0.65 -2.14 21.06
C GLU A 80 -0.77 -2.73 20.98
N ALA A 81 -1.61 -2.49 22.00
CA ALA A 81 -2.99 -2.96 22.03
C ALA A 81 -3.82 -2.51 20.80
N ASP A 82 -3.68 -1.25 20.37
CA ASP A 82 -4.42 -0.71 19.23
C ASP A 82 -3.93 -1.34 17.90
N ILE A 83 -2.63 -1.54 17.78
CA ILE A 83 -2.00 -2.18 16.61
C ILE A 83 -2.35 -3.67 16.55
N THR A 84 -2.31 -4.38 17.68
CA THR A 84 -2.70 -5.79 17.77
C THR A 84 -4.19 -5.97 17.47
N ALA A 85 -5.05 -5.07 17.92
CA ALA A 85 -6.48 -5.09 17.59
C ALA A 85 -6.71 -4.95 16.08
N PHE A 86 -5.97 -4.07 15.41
CA PHE A 86 -6.00 -3.95 13.95
C PHE A 86 -5.58 -5.26 13.26
N PHE A 87 -4.46 -5.86 13.67
CA PHE A 87 -4.02 -7.14 13.11
C PHE A 87 -5.02 -8.28 13.34
N ALA A 88 -5.62 -8.36 14.53
CA ALA A 88 -6.63 -9.34 14.84
C ALA A 88 -7.90 -9.16 13.98
N LYS A 89 -8.36 -7.91 13.82
CA LYS A 89 -9.53 -7.56 13.02
C LYS A 89 -9.40 -8.01 11.57
N TYR A 90 -8.25 -7.79 10.97
CA TYR A 90 -7.97 -8.14 9.57
C TYR A 90 -7.31 -9.51 9.39
N LYS A 91 -7.14 -10.27 10.48
CA LYS A 91 -6.45 -11.57 10.50
C LYS A 91 -5.06 -11.53 9.87
N ILE A 92 -4.35 -10.41 10.06
CA ILE A 92 -3.00 -10.19 9.58
C ILE A 92 -2.02 -10.79 10.59
N LYS A 93 -1.16 -11.71 10.15
CA LYS A 93 -0.10 -12.25 11.00
C LYS A 93 1.12 -11.34 10.93
N GLN A 94 1.50 -10.76 12.07
CA GLN A 94 2.68 -9.90 12.16
C GLN A 94 3.97 -10.73 12.08
N HIS A 95 4.84 -10.35 11.15
CA HIS A 95 6.22 -10.84 11.08
C HIS A 95 7.15 -9.64 11.28
N LEU A 96 7.87 -9.62 12.39
CA LEU A 96 8.84 -8.57 12.69
C LEU A 96 10.11 -8.81 11.89
N SER A 97 10.45 -7.90 10.98
CA SER A 97 11.75 -7.90 10.31
C SER A 97 12.83 -7.33 11.24
N THR A 98 14.09 -7.75 11.02
CA THR A 98 15.23 -7.11 11.68
C THR A 98 15.29 -5.62 11.28
N PRO A 99 15.63 -4.68 12.19
CA PRO A 99 15.58 -3.23 11.96
C PRO A 99 16.37 -2.66 10.76
N ARG A 100 17.10 -3.49 10.02
CA ARG A 100 18.12 -3.11 9.03
C ARG A 100 17.58 -2.87 7.62
N TYR A 101 16.30 -3.15 7.32
CA TYR A 101 15.75 -3.07 5.95
C TYR A 101 14.53 -2.15 5.80
N PRO A 102 14.67 -0.82 6.00
CA PRO A 102 13.60 0.14 5.77
C PRO A 102 13.18 0.26 4.29
N GLN A 103 14.07 -0.05 3.33
CA GLN A 103 13.77 0.09 1.89
C GLN A 103 12.64 -0.86 1.40
N GLY A 104 12.39 -1.95 2.12
CA GLY A 104 11.28 -2.87 1.80
C GLY A 104 9.89 -2.22 1.93
N ASN A 105 9.80 -1.10 2.67
CA ASN A 105 8.53 -0.40 2.93
C ASN A 105 8.20 0.70 1.90
N GLY A 106 9.02 0.92 0.87
CA GLY A 106 8.79 1.98 -0.12
C GLY A 106 7.43 1.88 -0.84
N GLN A 107 6.82 0.69 -0.89
CA GLN A 107 5.47 0.52 -1.41
C GLN A 107 4.37 1.04 -0.48
N ALA A 108 4.54 0.90 0.85
CA ALA A 108 3.63 1.53 1.80
C ALA A 108 3.76 3.05 1.70
N GLU A 109 4.98 3.59 1.63
CA GLU A 109 5.21 5.04 1.50
C GLU A 109 4.52 5.63 0.25
N ALA A 110 4.64 4.97 -0.90
CA ALA A 110 3.98 5.40 -2.13
C ALA A 110 2.44 5.36 -2.02
N SER A 111 1.90 4.35 -1.33
CA SER A 111 0.46 4.20 -1.12
C SER A 111 -0.07 5.21 -0.11
N ASN A 112 0.68 5.47 0.96
CA ASN A 112 0.40 6.48 1.97
C ASN A 112 0.37 7.87 1.36
N LYS A 113 1.32 8.20 0.48
CA LYS A 113 1.32 9.47 -0.25
C LYS A 113 0.03 9.68 -1.04
N ILE A 114 -0.41 8.66 -1.77
CA ILE A 114 -1.66 8.73 -2.55
C ILE A 114 -2.87 8.86 -1.64
N LEU A 115 -2.92 8.08 -0.56
CA LEU A 115 -4.01 8.12 0.41
C LEU A 115 -4.14 9.51 1.05
N LEU A 116 -3.01 10.09 1.46
CA LEU A 116 -2.93 11.44 2.02
C LEU A 116 -3.34 12.51 1.00
N ASP A 117 -2.93 12.38 -0.26
CA ASP A 117 -3.31 13.32 -1.32
C ASP A 117 -4.82 13.26 -1.60
N CYS A 118 -5.41 12.07 -1.60
CA CYS A 118 -6.86 11.90 -1.73
C CYS A 118 -7.62 12.47 -0.53
N LEU A 119 -7.12 12.24 0.70
CA LEU A 119 -7.69 12.84 1.91
C LEU A 119 -7.64 14.36 1.85
N LYS A 120 -6.49 14.95 1.52
CA LYS A 120 -6.34 16.42 1.38
C LYS A 120 -7.33 17.02 0.39
N LYS A 121 -7.53 16.38 -0.75
CA LYS A 121 -8.50 16.83 -1.77
C LYS A 121 -9.94 16.75 -1.28
N ARG A 122 -10.28 15.77 -0.44
CA ARG A 122 -11.64 15.58 0.06
C ARG A 122 -11.98 16.46 1.26
N LEU A 123 -10.97 16.97 1.94
CA LEU A 123 -11.10 17.72 3.19
C LEU A 123 -11.11 19.25 3.01
N GLU A 124 -11.47 19.80 1.84
CA GLU A 124 -11.49 21.24 1.47
C GLU A 124 -11.94 22.24 2.59
N GLY A 125 -11.12 22.44 3.62
CA GLY A 125 -11.40 23.27 4.81
C GLY A 125 -11.98 22.55 6.05
N ALA A 126 -12.21 21.23 6.05
CA ALA A 126 -12.81 20.48 7.16
C ALA A 126 -11.86 19.40 7.74
N GLU A 127 -10.63 19.80 8.09
CA GLU A 127 -9.54 18.90 8.47
C GLU A 127 -9.89 17.93 9.61
N ALA A 128 -10.75 18.30 10.56
CA ALA A 128 -11.13 17.46 11.70
C ALA A 128 -12.02 16.24 11.34
N LYS A 129 -12.56 16.17 10.11
CA LYS A 129 -13.47 15.09 9.66
C LYS A 129 -12.78 13.98 8.87
N TRP A 130 -11.44 13.97 8.83
CA TRP A 130 -10.69 13.00 8.03
C TRP A 130 -10.99 11.54 8.38
N VAL A 131 -11.34 11.25 9.64
CA VAL A 131 -11.72 9.90 10.09
C VAL A 131 -13.03 9.45 9.42
N ASP A 132 -14.00 10.35 9.28
CA ASP A 132 -15.29 10.07 8.66
C ASP A 132 -15.16 9.96 7.13
N GLU A 133 -14.20 10.68 6.54
CA GLU A 133 -13.94 10.65 5.11
C GLU A 133 -13.02 9.52 4.65
N LEU A 134 -12.31 8.88 5.59
CA LEU A 134 -11.36 7.80 5.30
C LEU A 134 -12.00 6.62 4.54
N PRO A 135 -13.18 6.09 4.92
CA PRO A 135 -13.82 5.00 4.18
C PRO A 135 -14.12 5.36 2.72
N GLY A 136 -14.58 6.58 2.45
CA GLY A 136 -14.88 7.00 1.08
C GLY A 136 -13.62 7.26 0.25
N VAL A 137 -12.53 7.71 0.87
CA VAL A 137 -11.21 7.78 0.19
C VAL A 137 -10.70 6.39 -0.14
N LEU A 138 -10.77 5.44 0.80
CA LEU A 138 -10.40 4.04 0.56
C LEU A 138 -11.23 3.43 -0.57
N TRP A 139 -12.54 3.71 -0.61
CA TRP A 139 -13.41 3.26 -1.69
C TRP A 139 -12.98 3.83 -3.05
N ALA A 140 -12.83 5.15 -3.16
CA ALA A 140 -12.39 5.80 -4.39
C ALA A 140 -11.03 5.26 -4.86
N TYR A 141 -10.12 5.00 -3.93
CA TYR A 141 -8.83 4.39 -4.22
C TYR A 141 -8.97 2.97 -4.78
N ARG A 142 -9.82 2.13 -4.16
CA ARG A 142 -10.04 0.73 -4.57
C ARG A 142 -10.67 0.62 -5.96
N THR A 143 -11.50 1.58 -6.36
CA THR A 143 -12.22 1.58 -7.64
C THR A 143 -11.55 2.39 -8.75
N THR A 144 -10.39 3.00 -8.52
CA THR A 144 -9.68 3.80 -9.53
C THR A 144 -8.53 3.01 -10.15
N LYS A 145 -8.43 3.04 -11.49
CA LYS A 145 -7.33 2.35 -12.22
C LYS A 145 -5.99 2.98 -11.87
N ARG A 146 -5.03 2.14 -11.47
CA ARG A 146 -3.67 2.61 -11.18
C ARG A 146 -2.81 2.59 -12.43
N ARG A 147 -2.06 3.68 -12.67
CA ARG A 147 -1.12 3.77 -13.81
C ARG A 147 -0.07 2.66 -13.81
N SER A 148 0.37 2.21 -12.62
CA SER A 148 1.41 1.19 -12.47
C SER A 148 0.95 -0.21 -12.90
N THR A 149 -0.30 -0.57 -12.62
CA THR A 149 -0.87 -1.91 -12.89
C THR A 149 -1.74 -1.92 -14.14
N GLY A 150 -2.34 -0.78 -14.52
CA GLY A 150 -3.40 -0.69 -15.52
C GLY A 150 -4.78 -1.07 -14.97
N GLU A 151 -4.81 -1.87 -13.91
CA GLU A 151 -6.02 -2.37 -13.25
C GLU A 151 -6.39 -1.59 -11.98
N THR A 152 -7.63 -1.78 -11.53
CA THR A 152 -8.10 -1.32 -10.21
C THR A 152 -7.65 -2.29 -9.11
N PRO A 153 -7.32 -1.83 -7.90
CA PRO A 153 -7.05 -2.72 -6.77
C PRO A 153 -8.20 -3.70 -6.49
N PHE A 154 -9.45 -3.28 -6.68
CA PHE A 154 -10.63 -4.14 -6.51
C PHE A 154 -10.68 -5.27 -7.54
N SER A 155 -10.40 -4.98 -8.82
CA SER A 155 -10.32 -6.00 -9.86
C SER A 155 -9.23 -7.03 -9.58
N LEU A 156 -8.04 -6.60 -9.14
CA LEU A 156 -6.95 -7.55 -8.80
C LEU A 156 -7.27 -8.43 -7.57
N ALA A 157 -8.03 -7.89 -6.62
CA ALA A 157 -8.45 -8.58 -5.41
C ALA A 157 -9.54 -9.61 -5.67
N PHE A 158 -10.60 -9.22 -6.40
CA PHE A 158 -11.83 -10.01 -6.54
C PHE A 158 -12.11 -10.52 -7.94
N GLY A 159 -11.32 -10.10 -8.94
CA GLY A 159 -11.40 -10.55 -10.33
C GLY A 159 -12.49 -9.91 -11.16
N THR A 160 -13.16 -8.92 -10.60
CA THR A 160 -14.24 -8.19 -11.25
C THR A 160 -14.13 -6.71 -10.90
N GLU A 161 -14.50 -5.82 -11.82
CA GLU A 161 -14.59 -4.40 -11.48
C GLU A 161 -15.75 -4.16 -10.48
N ALA A 162 -15.54 -3.25 -9.53
CA ALA A 162 -16.57 -2.87 -8.57
C ALA A 162 -17.74 -2.16 -9.27
N ILE A 163 -18.97 -2.48 -8.85
CA ILE A 163 -20.15 -1.71 -9.25
C ILE A 163 -20.16 -0.41 -8.44
N ILE A 164 -19.86 0.71 -9.11
CA ILE A 164 -19.87 2.06 -8.53
C ILE A 164 -21.32 2.59 -8.55
N PRO A 165 -21.79 3.38 -7.56
CA PRO A 165 -23.17 3.88 -7.51
C PRO A 165 -23.77 4.46 -8.81
N PRO A 166 -23.04 5.15 -9.70
CA PRO A 166 -23.57 5.58 -11.00
C PRO A 166 -24.04 4.44 -11.92
N HIS A 167 -23.49 3.24 -11.79
CA HIS A 167 -23.94 2.06 -12.53
C HIS A 167 -25.29 1.52 -12.01
N ILE A 168 -25.67 1.86 -10.79
CA ILE A 168 -26.96 1.48 -10.20
C ILE A 168 -28.06 2.42 -10.70
N THR A 169 -27.75 3.71 -10.80
CA THR A 169 -28.68 4.74 -11.31
C THR A 169 -28.85 4.70 -12.83
N VAL A 170 -27.83 4.25 -13.57
CA VAL A 170 -27.93 3.95 -15.00
C VAL A 170 -27.63 2.46 -15.17
N PRO A 171 -28.66 1.60 -15.21
CA PRO A 171 -28.47 0.17 -15.34
C PRO A 171 -27.59 -0.12 -16.57
N SER A 172 -26.42 -0.70 -16.33
CA SER A 172 -25.63 -1.26 -17.42
C SER A 172 -26.25 -2.61 -17.82
N ILE A 173 -26.07 -3.02 -19.08
CA ILE A 173 -26.55 -4.32 -19.60
C ILE A 173 -26.20 -5.50 -18.67
N ASN A 174 -25.07 -5.41 -17.96
CA ASN A 174 -24.63 -6.41 -16.99
C ASN A 174 -25.54 -6.52 -15.74
N LEU A 175 -26.14 -5.42 -15.31
CA LEU A 175 -27.09 -5.37 -14.18
C LEU A 175 -28.51 -5.81 -14.61
N GLU A 176 -28.89 -5.56 -15.86
CA GLU A 176 -30.22 -5.90 -16.37
C GLU A 176 -30.38 -7.36 -16.79
N MET A 177 -29.30 -8.04 -17.20
CA MET A 177 -29.38 -9.40 -17.77
C MET A 177 -28.88 -10.52 -16.84
N GLY A 178 -28.26 -10.20 -15.69
CA GLY A 178 -27.64 -11.21 -14.82
C GLY A 178 -28.58 -11.74 -13.73
N SER A 179 -28.86 -13.05 -13.72
CA SER A 179 -29.45 -13.70 -12.54
C SER A 179 -28.38 -13.92 -11.45
N VAL A 180 -28.80 -14.05 -10.18
CA VAL A 180 -27.87 -14.27 -9.05
C VAL A 180 -27.01 -15.52 -9.24
N ASP A 181 -27.58 -16.58 -9.82
CA ASP A 181 -26.86 -17.82 -10.13
C ASP A 181 -25.86 -17.64 -11.27
N GLN A 182 -26.21 -16.90 -12.32
CA GLN A 182 -25.29 -16.55 -13.40
C GLN A 182 -24.14 -15.67 -12.91
N ASN A 183 -24.39 -14.73 -12.01
CA ASN A 183 -23.34 -13.90 -11.41
C ASN A 183 -22.37 -14.74 -10.55
N SER A 184 -22.87 -15.75 -9.85
CA SER A 184 -22.06 -16.65 -9.02
C SER A 184 -21.14 -17.53 -9.86
N GLU A 185 -21.66 -18.12 -10.94
CA GLU A 185 -20.86 -18.90 -11.90
C GLU A 185 -19.87 -18.01 -12.67
N GLN A 186 -20.28 -16.81 -13.07
CA GLN A 186 -19.39 -15.85 -13.73
C GLN A 186 -18.30 -15.34 -12.80
N MET A 187 -18.58 -15.16 -11.51
CA MET A 187 -17.57 -14.84 -10.49
C MET A 187 -16.55 -15.99 -10.35
N ARG A 188 -16.97 -17.25 -10.42
CA ARG A 188 -16.08 -18.42 -10.41
C ARG A 188 -15.17 -18.44 -11.65
N LEU A 189 -15.74 -18.24 -12.84
CA LEU A 189 -14.96 -18.15 -14.07
C LEU A 189 -13.98 -16.98 -14.07
N ASN A 190 -14.39 -15.82 -13.53
CA ASN A 190 -13.52 -14.67 -13.39
C ASN A 190 -12.40 -14.93 -12.37
N LEU A 191 -12.66 -15.68 -11.30
CA LEU A 191 -11.64 -16.14 -10.34
C LEU A 191 -10.63 -17.10 -10.99
N ASP A 192 -11.08 -17.99 -11.86
CA ASP A 192 -10.20 -18.90 -12.63
C ASP A 192 -9.35 -18.13 -13.65
N LEU A 193 -9.95 -17.16 -14.37
CA LEU A 193 -9.23 -16.29 -15.32
C LEU A 193 -8.31 -15.27 -14.64
N LEU A 194 -8.61 -14.94 -13.39
CA LEU A 194 -7.85 -14.00 -12.57
C LEU A 194 -6.40 -14.45 -12.45
N GLU A 195 -6.13 -15.74 -12.29
CA GLU A 195 -4.76 -16.26 -12.23
C GLU A 195 -3.96 -15.87 -13.48
N GLY A 196 -4.58 -15.91 -14.67
CA GLY A 196 -3.96 -15.46 -15.92
C GLY A 196 -3.76 -13.95 -16.01
N GLU A 197 -4.68 -13.14 -15.49
CA GLU A 197 -4.48 -11.67 -15.41
C GLU A 197 -3.42 -11.29 -14.38
N ARG A 198 -3.34 -12.04 -13.28
CA ARG A 198 -2.32 -11.90 -12.25
C ARG A 198 -0.94 -12.21 -12.84
N GLU A 199 -0.81 -13.30 -13.60
CA GLU A 199 0.43 -13.65 -14.29
C GLU A 199 0.86 -12.57 -15.29
N LYS A 200 -0.06 -12.05 -16.10
CA LYS A 200 0.21 -10.90 -17.01
C LYS A 200 0.65 -9.65 -16.25
N THR A 201 0.04 -9.38 -15.09
CA THR A 201 0.41 -8.24 -14.24
C THR A 201 1.79 -8.42 -13.62
N ILE A 202 2.14 -9.64 -13.19
CA ILE A 202 3.49 -9.98 -12.71
C ILE A 202 4.54 -9.71 -13.79
N ILE A 203 4.28 -10.13 -15.03
CA ILE A 203 5.18 -9.86 -16.17
C ILE A 203 5.35 -8.34 -16.40
N ARG A 204 4.27 -7.56 -16.26
CA ARG A 204 4.31 -6.10 -16.46
C ARG A 204 5.03 -5.35 -15.33
N VAL A 205 4.96 -5.86 -14.11
CA VAL A 205 5.57 -5.24 -12.90
C VAL A 205 6.98 -5.78 -12.63
N ALA A 206 7.37 -6.90 -13.23
CA ALA A 206 8.73 -7.41 -13.16
C ALA A 206 9.71 -6.38 -13.76
N PRO A 207 10.82 -6.08 -13.06
CA PRO A 207 11.87 -5.26 -13.66
C PRO A 207 12.37 -6.00 -14.90
N ILE A 208 12.37 -5.31 -16.05
CA ILE A 208 13.03 -5.81 -17.25
C ILE A 208 14.47 -6.11 -16.83
N SER A 209 14.81 -7.39 -16.68
CA SER A 209 16.19 -7.83 -16.57
C SER A 209 16.82 -7.49 -17.90
N SER A 210 17.44 -6.31 -17.99
CA SER A 210 18.27 -5.92 -19.10
C SER A 210 19.44 -6.91 -19.17
N SER A 211 19.34 -7.86 -20.09
CA SER A 211 20.46 -8.54 -20.73
C SER A 211 20.45 -8.17 -22.20
#